data_AF-A0A9P7AUI6-F1
#
_entry.id   AF-A0A9P7AUI6-F1
#
_cell.length_a   1.000
_cell.length_b   1.000
_cell.length_c   1.000
_cell.angle_alpha   90.00
_cell.angle_beta   90.00
_cell.angle_gamma   90.00
#
_symmetry.space_group_name_H-M   'P 1'
#
loop_
_entity.id
_entity.type
_entity.pdbx_description
1 polymer ?
#
loop_
_entity_poly.entity_id
_entity_poly.type
_entity_poly.pdbx_seq_one_letter_code
_entity_poly.pdbx_strand_id
1 'polypeptide(L)'
;MVRQYTWKDQYDYSDNPTFQDDDEFLRTHVDHCIDALRIRLMCYADVTPFLHVIEPGAELGATPDFNTQHRCKNFDNVQQWARDNHARAADGQNVAGGHDHH
;
A
#
# COMPACT_ATOMS: atom_id res chain seq x y z
N MET A 1 -11.30 10.72 -0.19
CA MET A 1 -10.60 11.72 0.64
C MET A 1 -9.15 11.97 0.23
N VAL A 2 -8.18 11.05 0.42
CA VAL A 2 -6.75 11.34 0.13
C VAL A 2 -6.51 11.92 -1.27
N ARG A 3 -7.02 11.26 -2.32
CA ARG A 3 -6.93 11.78 -3.70
C ARG A 3 -7.61 13.15 -3.85
N GLN A 4 -8.80 13.33 -3.28
CA GLN A 4 -9.51 14.61 -3.40
C GLN A 4 -8.73 15.75 -2.73
N TYR A 5 -8.07 15.48 -1.60
CA TYR A 5 -7.21 16.46 -0.93
C TYR A 5 -5.95 16.80 -1.73
N THR A 6 -5.26 15.81 -2.31
CA THR A 6 -4.07 16.05 -3.16
C THR A 6 -4.38 16.93 -4.37
N TRP A 7 -5.62 16.89 -4.86
CA TRP A 7 -6.09 17.66 -6.02
C TRP A 7 -7.12 18.73 -5.63
N LYS A 8 -7.13 19.19 -4.36
CA LYS A 8 -8.18 20.07 -3.82
C LYS A 8 -8.30 21.41 -4.55
N ASP A 9 -7.20 21.91 -5.10
CA ASP A 9 -7.16 23.19 -5.82
C ASP A 9 -7.48 23.05 -7.32
N GLN A 10 -7.67 21.82 -7.81
CA GLN A 10 -7.86 21.51 -9.24
C GLN A 10 -9.29 21.09 -9.59
N TYR A 11 -10.13 20.84 -8.59
CA TYR A 11 -11.51 20.40 -8.75
C TYR A 11 -12.43 21.24 -7.88
N ASP A 12 -13.66 21.44 -8.33
CA ASP A 12 -14.70 22.07 -7.53
C ASP A 12 -15.27 21.08 -6.51
N TYR A 13 -15.07 21.41 -5.23
CA TYR A 13 -15.61 20.66 -4.09
C TYR A 13 -16.58 21.53 -3.25
N SER A 14 -17.13 22.60 -3.84
CA SER A 14 -18.13 23.48 -3.20
C SER A 14 -19.34 22.70 -2.62
N ASP A 15 -19.77 21.64 -3.31
CA ASP A 15 -20.87 20.77 -2.87
C ASP A 15 -20.49 19.74 -1.81
N ASN A 16 -19.22 19.66 -1.41
CA ASN A 16 -18.74 18.72 -0.41
C ASN A 16 -18.55 19.43 0.94
N PRO A 17 -19.36 19.12 1.98
CA PRO A 17 -19.27 19.79 3.27
C PRO A 17 -17.90 19.66 3.94
N THR A 18 -17.19 18.56 3.67
CA THR A 18 -15.83 18.32 4.20
C THR A 18 -14.83 19.38 3.73
N PHE A 19 -15.05 19.96 2.54
CA PHE A 19 -14.17 20.97 1.93
C PHE A 19 -14.65 22.41 2.19
N GLN A 20 -15.76 22.59 2.92
CA GLN A 20 -16.28 23.90 3.32
C GLN A 20 -15.81 24.35 4.72
N ASP A 21 -15.18 23.44 5.46
CA ASP A 21 -14.60 23.71 6.77
C ASP A 21 -13.21 24.37 6.63
N ASP A 22 -12.56 24.68 7.75
CA ASP A 22 -11.22 25.25 7.73
C ASP A 22 -10.12 24.25 7.28
N ASP A 23 -8.97 24.79 6.89
CA ASP A 23 -7.84 24.01 6.38
C ASP A 23 -7.27 23.04 7.45
N GLU A 24 -7.40 23.36 8.73
CA GLU A 24 -6.91 22.53 9.84
C GLU A 24 -7.80 21.28 10.01
N PHE A 25 -9.12 21.47 9.95
CA PHE A 25 -10.09 20.39 9.94
C PHE A 25 -9.86 19.48 8.73
N LEU A 26 -9.76 20.06 7.53
CA LEU A 26 -9.57 19.28 6.30
C LEU A 26 -8.25 18.47 6.35
N ARG A 27 -7.18 19.06 6.89
CA ARG A 27 -5.90 18.36 7.10
C ARG A 27 -6.06 17.21 8.10
N THR A 28 -6.71 17.44 9.23
CA THR A 28 -6.98 16.41 10.24
C THR A 28 -7.84 15.28 9.68
N HIS A 29 -8.80 15.61 8.81
CA HIS A 29 -9.64 14.63 8.14
C HIS A 29 -8.80 13.70 7.25
N VAL A 30 -7.88 14.27 6.48
CA VAL A 30 -7.00 13.49 5.61
C VAL A 30 -6.01 12.66 6.41
N ASP A 31 -5.51 13.20 7.52
CA ASP A 31 -4.55 12.52 8.39
C ASP A 31 -5.16 11.25 9.00
N HIS A 32 -6.39 11.31 9.52
CA HIS A 32 -7.05 10.10 10.00
C HIS A 32 -7.30 9.08 8.87
N CYS A 33 -7.55 9.53 7.63
CA CYS A 33 -7.72 8.63 6.48
C CYS A 33 -6.41 7.90 6.18
N ILE A 34 -5.28 8.59 6.25
CA ILE A 34 -3.95 8.01 6.08
C ILE A 34 -3.65 7.03 7.21
N ASP A 35 -3.97 7.39 8.46
CA ASP A 35 -3.77 6.51 9.61
C ASP A 35 -4.63 5.24 9.54
N ALA A 36 -5.90 5.37 9.14
CA ALA A 36 -6.78 4.23 8.90
C ALA A 36 -6.23 3.29 7.82
N LEU A 37 -5.69 3.85 6.73
CA LEU A 37 -5.01 3.06 5.69
C LEU A 37 -3.76 2.37 6.23
N ARG A 38 -2.92 3.08 7.00
CA ARG A 38 -1.73 2.52 7.65
C ARG A 38 -2.11 1.33 8.54
N ILE A 39 -3.07 1.49 9.44
CA ILE A 39 -3.54 0.42 10.33
C ILE A 39 -4.07 -0.76 9.51
N ARG A 40 -4.86 -0.50 8.47
CA ARG A 40 -5.38 -1.56 7.59
C ARG A 40 -4.25 -2.34 6.93
N LEU A 41 -3.27 -1.66 6.34
CA LEU A 41 -2.13 -2.29 5.69
C LEU A 41 -1.26 -3.08 6.68
N MET A 42 -1.10 -2.59 7.91
CA MET A 42 -0.36 -3.31 8.95
C MET A 42 -1.09 -4.58 9.39
N CYS A 43 -2.40 -4.50 9.65
CA CYS A 43 -3.21 -5.64 10.09
C CYS A 43 -3.38 -6.71 9.00
N TYR A 44 -3.48 -6.27 7.75
CA TYR A 44 -3.69 -7.12 6.57
C TYR A 44 -2.43 -7.26 5.71
N ALA A 45 -1.25 -7.10 6.30
CA ALA A 45 0.00 -7.36 5.60
C ALA A 45 0.00 -8.83 5.15
N ASP A 46 -0.20 -9.04 3.85
CA ASP A 46 -0.40 -10.37 3.29
C ASP A 46 0.92 -10.92 2.74
N VAL A 47 1.36 -12.03 3.34
CA VAL A 47 2.55 -12.78 2.93
C VAL A 47 2.16 -14.17 2.40
N THR A 48 0.87 -14.37 2.12
CA THR A 48 0.34 -15.66 1.72
C THR A 48 0.76 -15.96 0.28
N PRO A 49 1.44 -17.09 0.02
CA PRO A 49 1.81 -17.45 -1.35
C PRO A 49 0.57 -17.64 -2.22
N PHE A 50 0.62 -17.08 -3.43
CA PHE A 50 -0.33 -17.40 -4.48
C PHE A 50 0.06 -18.75 -5.09
N LEU A 51 -0.67 -19.80 -4.69
CA LEU A 51 -0.46 -21.14 -5.24
C LEU A 51 -1.10 -21.22 -6.63
N HIS A 52 -0.41 -21.91 -7.53
CA HIS A 52 -0.95 -22.23 -8.84
C HIS A 52 -1.29 -23.72 -8.90
N VAL A 53 -2.50 -24.05 -9.32
CA VAL A 53 -2.93 -25.43 -9.55
C VAL A 53 -2.66 -25.78 -11.00
N ILE A 54 -2.00 -26.91 -11.24
CA ILE A 54 -1.77 -27.40 -12.59
C ILE A 54 -3.12 -27.83 -13.18
N GLU A 55 -3.52 -27.16 -14.25
CA GLU A 55 -4.78 -27.40 -14.95
C GLU A 55 -4.48 -27.56 -16.44
N PRO A 56 -4.45 -28.80 -16.97
CA PRO A 56 -4.05 -29.10 -18.35
C PRO A 56 -4.91 -28.49 -19.48
N GLY A 57 -5.90 -27.63 -19.16
CA GLY A 57 -6.71 -26.87 -20.11
C GLY A 57 -6.65 -25.34 -19.93
N ALA A 58 -5.89 -24.85 -18.95
CA ALA A 58 -5.68 -23.42 -18.75
C ALA A 58 -4.66 -22.87 -19.76
N GLU A 59 -4.81 -21.58 -20.14
CA GLU A 59 -3.93 -20.93 -21.14
C GLU A 59 -2.44 -21.03 -20.80
N LEU A 60 -2.10 -20.94 -19.51
CA LEU A 60 -0.73 -21.05 -19.00
C LEU A 60 -0.41 -22.45 -18.43
N GLY A 61 -1.30 -23.43 -18.59
CA GLY A 61 -1.19 -24.77 -17.99
C GLY A 61 -1.39 -24.81 -16.47
N ALA A 62 -1.74 -23.67 -15.85
CA ALA A 62 -2.06 -23.55 -14.45
C ALA A 62 -2.99 -22.35 -14.19
N THR A 63 -3.76 -22.41 -13.11
CA THR A 63 -4.63 -21.32 -12.65
C THR A 63 -4.27 -20.92 -11.21
N PRO A 64 -4.41 -19.64 -10.84
CA PRO A 64 -4.19 -19.21 -9.46
C PRO A 64 -5.31 -19.71 -8.53
N ASP A 65 -4.91 -20.29 -7.40
CA ASP A 65 -5.82 -20.62 -6.30
C ASP A 65 -6.00 -19.42 -5.37
N PHE A 66 -7.16 -18.77 -5.48
CA PHE A 66 -7.54 -17.66 -4.61
C PHE A 66 -8.12 -18.12 -3.26
N ASN A 67 -8.33 -19.42 -3.05
CA ASN A 67 -8.91 -19.96 -1.83
C ASN A 67 -7.85 -20.13 -0.72
N THR A 68 -7.05 -19.08 -0.50
CA THR A 68 -5.98 -19.10 0.48
C THR A 68 -6.44 -18.52 1.82
N GLN A 69 -5.94 -19.09 2.92
CA GLN A 69 -6.34 -18.68 4.26
C GLN A 69 -5.43 -17.56 4.78
N HIS A 70 -5.95 -16.34 4.76
CA HIS A 70 -5.26 -15.18 5.35
C HIS A 70 -5.31 -15.22 6.88
N ARG A 71 -4.23 -14.75 7.53
CA ARG A 71 -4.16 -14.58 8.99
C ARG A 71 -3.42 -13.29 9.30
N CYS A 72 -3.85 -12.56 10.34
CA CYS A 72 -3.11 -11.41 10.85
C CYS A 72 -1.67 -11.82 11.21
N LYS A 73 -0.70 -11.01 10.79
CA LYS A 73 0.73 -11.23 11.05
C LYS A 73 1.26 -10.16 11.99
N ASN A 74 2.35 -10.47 12.68
CA ASN A 74 3.11 -9.43 13.36
C ASN A 74 3.80 -8.57 12.29
N PHE A 75 3.36 -7.32 12.15
CA PHE A 75 3.86 -6.41 11.12
C PHE A 75 5.37 -6.12 11.26
N ASP A 76 5.91 -6.11 12.47
CA ASP A 76 7.33 -5.86 12.70
C ASP A 76 8.21 -6.97 12.11
N ASN A 77 7.75 -8.22 12.18
CA ASN A 77 8.43 -9.35 11.55
C ASN A 77 8.42 -9.23 10.03
N VAL A 78 7.30 -8.77 9.44
CA VAL A 78 7.19 -8.54 7.99
C VAL A 78 8.15 -7.45 7.56
N GLN A 79 8.19 -6.33 8.28
CA GLN A 79 9.12 -5.23 8.01
C GLN A 79 10.58 -5.67 8.14
N GLN A 80 10.91 -6.43 9.20
CA GLN A 80 12.27 -6.89 9.43
C GLN A 80 12.74 -7.81 8.30
N TRP A 81 11.91 -8.79 7.94
CA TRP A 81 12.21 -9.66 6.80
C TRP A 81 12.41 -8.86 5.51
N ALA A 82 11.55 -7.88 5.23
CA ALA A 82 11.68 -7.03 4.04
C ALA A 82 12.97 -6.21 4.04
N ARG A 83 13.42 -5.70 5.20
CA ARG A 83 14.72 -5.02 5.33
C ARG A 83 15.90 -5.96 5.10
N ASP A 84 15.84 -7.17 5.63
CA ASP A 84 16.93 -8.15 5.53
C ASP A 84 17.03 -8.76 4.12
N ASN A 85 15.92 -8.76 3.38
CA ASN A 85 15.78 -9.44 2.08
C ASN A 85 15.42 -8.49 0.93
N HIS A 86 15.52 -7.16 1.12
CA HIS A 86 15.33 -6.25 0.00
C HIS A 86 16.36 -6.58 -1.08
N ALA A 87 15.91 -6.73 -2.33
CA ALA A 87 16.85 -6.84 -3.42
C ALA A 87 17.70 -5.56 -3.41
N ARG A 88 19.03 -5.71 -3.37
CA ARG A 88 19.91 -4.57 -3.68
C ARG A 88 19.48 -4.07 -5.06
N ALA A 89 19.33 -2.75 -5.17
CA ALA A 89 19.11 -2.07 -6.43
C ALA A 89 20.08 -2.67 -7.47
N ALA A 90 19.56 -3.16 -8.60
CA ALA A 90 20.39 -3.71 -9.67
C ALA A 90 21.45 -2.65 -10.05
N ASP A 91 22.65 -3.08 -10.44
CA ASP A 91 23.85 -2.24 -10.60
C ASP A 91 23.68 -0.97 -11.49
N GLY A 92 22.57 -0.83 -12.21
CA GLY A 92 22.18 0.37 -12.97
C GLY A 92 21.37 1.45 -12.22
N GLN A 93 21.03 1.27 -10.94
CA GLN A 93 20.36 2.29 -10.10
C GLN A 93 21.33 3.08 -9.20
N ASN A 94 22.64 2.86 -9.35
CA ASN A 94 23.69 3.65 -8.71
C ASN A 94 23.82 5.03 -9.38
N VAL A 95 22.78 5.87 -9.26
CA VAL A 95 22.99 7.31 -9.36
C VAL A 95 23.73 7.76 -8.11
N ALA A 96 24.86 8.42 -8.30
CA ALA A 96 25.82 8.85 -7.26
C ALA A 96 25.24 9.93 -6.32
N GLY A 97 24.17 9.62 -5.60
CA GLY A 97 23.45 10.52 -4.71
C GLY A 97 22.33 9.85 -3.94
N GLY A 98 22.53 8.61 -3.48
CA GLY A 98 21.58 7.93 -2.61
C GLY A 98 21.40 8.71 -1.31
N HIS A 99 20.16 9.11 -1.02
CA HIS A 99 19.82 9.73 0.26
C HIS A 99 19.77 8.64 1.34
N ASP A 100 20.64 8.76 2.34
CA ASP A 100 20.62 7.92 3.53
C ASP A 100 19.28 8.07 4.25
N HIS A 101 18.58 6.95 4.42
CA HIS A 101 17.45 6.85 5.33
C HIS A 101 17.96 6.27 6.64
N HIS A 102 18.33 7.19 7.55
CA HIS A 102 18.56 6.92 8.97
C HIS A 102 17.28 6.46 9.66
#